data_AF-B2UR68-F1
#
_entry.id   AF-B2UR68-F1
#
_cell.length_a   1.000
_cell.length_b   1.000
_cell.length_c   1.000
_cell.angle_alpha   90.00
_cell.angle_beta   90.00
_cell.angle_gamma   90.00
#
_symmetry.space_group_name_H-M   'P 1'
#
loop_
_entity.id
_entity.type
_entity.pdbx_description
1 polymer ?
#
loop_
_entity_poly.entity_id
_entity_poly.type
_entity_poly.pdbx_seq_one_letter_code
_entity_poly.pdbx_strand_id
1 'polypeptide(L)'
;MINPDQLSPEQIQSIRTWAEEGLDLNAIQKRLHEDLNIKLTFMDTRFLLQDLDIRISQPEPEPEAEQPGELPGTMPPPASLLGKTQVTVDEITPPHALMAGKVLFKSGAQGAWDIDRTGRINWDATLGEPTADDLREFETELQSVIRSRMGAM
;
A
#
# COMPACT_ATOMS: atom_id res chain seq x y z
N MET A 1 3.63 33.63 4.53
CA MET A 1 3.70 33.05 5.88
C MET A 1 2.52 33.57 6.64
N ILE A 2 1.48 32.74 6.75
CA ILE A 2 0.37 32.98 7.68
C ILE A 2 0.77 32.33 9.00
N ASN A 3 0.60 33.06 10.11
CA ASN A 3 0.73 32.53 11.45
C ASN A 3 -0.67 32.25 12.02
N PRO A 4 -0.84 31.31 12.96
CA PRO A 4 -2.16 31.04 13.55
C PRO A 4 -2.75 32.23 14.30
N ASP A 5 -1.94 33.22 14.69
CA ASP A 5 -2.41 34.50 15.24
C ASP A 5 -3.23 35.34 14.22
N GLN A 6 -3.08 35.06 12.92
CA GLN A 6 -3.85 35.70 11.85
C GLN A 6 -5.16 34.97 11.53
N LEU A 7 -5.43 33.84 12.20
CA LEU A 7 -6.68 33.10 12.08
C LEU A 7 -7.62 33.43 13.24
N SER A 8 -8.91 33.52 12.93
CA SER A 8 -9.93 33.64 13.95
C SER A 8 -10.01 32.36 14.79
N PRO A 9 -10.41 32.45 16.08
CA PRO A 9 -10.57 31.28 16.93
C PRO A 9 -11.53 30.23 16.35
N GLU A 10 -12.56 30.65 15.62
CA GLU A 10 -13.46 29.75 14.89
C GLU A 10 -12.74 28.94 13.80
N GLN A 11 -11.80 29.57 13.08
CA GLN A 11 -11.02 28.92 12.02
C GLN A 11 -10.04 27.90 12.60
N ILE A 12 -9.39 28.25 13.71
CA ILE A 12 -8.51 27.33 14.43
C ILE A 12 -9.29 26.11 14.93
N GLN A 13 -10.51 26.33 15.41
CA GLN A 13 -11.39 25.27 15.88
C GLN A 13 -11.81 24.34 14.73
N SER A 14 -12.17 24.88 13.55
CA SER A 14 -12.45 24.06 12.36
C SER A 14 -11.26 23.20 11.94
N ILE A 15 -10.04 23.77 11.94
CA ILE A 15 -8.81 23.03 11.58
C ILE A 15 -8.52 21.91 12.58
N ARG A 16 -8.75 22.15 13.88
CA ARG A 16 -8.68 21.12 14.91
C ARG A 16 -9.69 20.02 14.68
N THR A 17 -10.96 20.37 14.45
CA THR A 17 -12.00 19.38 14.16
C THR A 17 -11.62 18.53 12.95
N TRP A 18 -11.17 19.13 11.86
CA TRP A 18 -10.76 18.38 10.67
C TRP A 18 -9.58 17.46 10.94
N ALA A 19 -8.60 17.90 11.73
CA ALA A 19 -7.48 17.05 12.10
C ALA A 19 -7.88 15.92 13.08
N GLU A 20 -8.83 16.17 13.99
CA GLU A 20 -9.42 15.14 14.87
C GLU A 20 -10.29 14.14 14.10
N GLU A 21 -10.94 14.58 13.01
CA GLU A 21 -11.61 13.72 12.03
C GLU A 21 -10.62 12.90 11.18
N GLY A 22 -9.31 13.14 11.33
CA GLY A 22 -8.26 12.43 10.60
C GLY A 22 -8.05 12.93 9.17
N LEU A 23 -8.47 14.17 8.84
CA LEU A 23 -8.25 14.72 7.50
C LEU A 23 -6.76 14.94 7.23
N ASP A 24 -6.34 14.51 6.04
CA ASP A 24 -5.03 14.79 5.51
C ASP A 24 -4.76 16.28 5.31
N LEU A 25 -3.46 16.61 5.25
CA LEU A 25 -3.00 17.97 5.03
C LEU A 25 -3.54 18.60 3.73
N ASN A 26 -3.67 17.82 2.65
CA ASN A 26 -4.28 18.27 1.40
C ASN A 26 -5.78 18.58 1.57
N ALA A 27 -6.51 17.75 2.32
CA ALA A 27 -7.93 17.93 2.57
C ALA A 27 -8.18 19.18 3.44
N ILE A 28 -7.37 19.38 4.49
CA ILE A 28 -7.41 20.57 5.33
C ILE A 28 -7.07 21.83 4.52
N GLN A 29 -6.05 21.77 3.65
CA GLN A 29 -5.71 22.88 2.76
C GLN A 29 -6.87 23.24 1.83
N LYS A 30 -7.56 22.24 1.27
CA LYS A 30 -8.71 22.47 0.39
C LYS A 30 -9.89 23.09 1.14
N ARG A 31 -10.21 22.61 2.35
CA ARG A 31 -11.23 23.20 3.23
C ARG A 31 -10.91 24.64 3.61
N LEU A 32 -9.65 24.94 3.94
CA LEU A 32 -9.20 26.31 4.17
C LEU A 32 -9.41 27.21 2.96
N HIS A 33 -9.23 26.67 1.75
CA HIS A 33 -9.41 27.43 0.53
C HIS A 33 -10.89 27.60 0.14
N GLU A 34 -11.72 26.57 0.27
CA GLU A 34 -13.13 26.58 -0.17
C GLU A 34 -14.06 27.21 0.89
N ASP A 35 -13.87 26.87 2.16
CA ASP A 35 -14.78 27.26 3.25
C ASP A 35 -14.38 28.62 3.85
N LEU A 36 -13.06 28.83 4.02
CA LEU A 36 -12.51 30.03 4.65
C LEU A 36 -11.95 31.04 3.63
N ASN A 37 -11.92 30.68 2.34
CA ASN A 37 -11.34 31.48 1.25
C ASN A 37 -9.87 31.91 1.52
N ILE A 38 -9.14 31.11 2.31
CA ILE A 38 -7.74 31.36 2.67
C ILE A 38 -6.84 30.59 1.71
N LYS A 39 -6.07 31.31 0.89
CA LYS A 39 -5.05 30.70 0.04
C LYS A 39 -3.79 30.40 0.86
N LEU A 40 -3.65 29.15 1.27
CA LEU A 40 -2.44 28.62 1.89
C LEU A 40 -1.72 27.67 0.94
N THR A 41 -0.39 27.75 0.94
CA THR A 41 0.43 26.72 0.28
C THR A 41 0.51 25.50 1.17
N PHE A 42 0.82 24.34 0.58
CA PHE A 42 1.02 23.09 1.32
C PHE A 42 2.04 23.24 2.46
N MET A 43 3.10 24.04 2.24
CA MET A 43 4.09 24.35 3.28
C MET A 43 3.50 25.22 4.39
N ASP A 44 2.77 26.28 4.07
CA ASP A 44 2.14 27.13 5.09
C ASP A 44 1.10 26.33 5.92
N THR A 45 0.31 25.45 5.30
CA THR A 45 -0.64 24.57 6.02
C THR A 45 0.09 23.65 7.00
N ARG A 46 1.21 23.04 6.59
CA ARG A 46 2.03 22.20 7.47
C ARG A 46 2.58 22.98 8.66
N PHE A 47 3.12 24.17 8.43
CA PHE A 47 3.61 25.02 9.51
C PHE A 47 2.49 25.40 10.47
N LEU A 48 1.30 25.72 9.95
CA LEU A 48 0.15 26.07 10.76
C LEU A 48 -0.30 24.93 11.67
N LEU A 49 -0.37 23.71 11.15
CA LEU A 49 -0.71 22.51 11.93
C LEU A 49 0.33 22.25 13.03
N GLN A 50 1.62 22.41 12.70
CA GLN A 50 2.71 22.26 13.65
C GLN A 50 2.67 23.32 14.76
N ASP A 51 2.34 24.57 14.42
CA ASP A 51 2.24 25.67 15.39
C ASP A 51 1.01 25.51 16.32
N LEU A 52 -0.07 24.94 15.79
CA LEU A 52 -1.27 24.59 16.56
C LEU A 52 -1.13 23.34 17.44
N ASP A 53 0.06 22.71 17.45
CA ASP A 53 0.37 21.40 18.05
C ASP A 53 -0.55 20.27 17.56
N ILE A 54 -1.07 20.42 16.34
CA ILE A 54 -1.98 19.46 15.71
C ILE A 54 -1.12 18.43 14.97
N ARG A 55 -1.09 17.22 15.53
CA ARG A 55 -0.46 16.07 14.88
C ARG A 55 -1.47 15.39 13.97
N ILE A 56 -1.46 15.75 12.69
CA ILE A 56 -2.06 14.87 11.70
C ILE A 56 -1.15 13.67 11.58
N SER A 57 -1.63 12.50 12.01
CA SER A 57 -1.05 11.24 11.56
C SER A 57 -1.18 11.25 10.05
N GLN A 58 -0.08 11.47 9.33
CA GLN A 58 -0.06 11.14 7.92
C GLN A 58 -0.46 9.67 7.86
N PRO A 59 -1.56 9.30 7.19
CA PRO A 59 -1.74 7.92 6.83
C PRO A 59 -0.55 7.61 5.92
N GLU A 60 0.40 6.83 6.44
CA GLU A 60 1.06 5.86 5.58
C GLU A 60 -0.09 5.18 4.83
N PRO A 61 -0.09 5.20 3.48
CA PRO A 61 -1.30 5.02 2.68
C PRO A 61 -2.08 3.79 3.12
N GLU A 62 -3.08 4.01 3.97
CA GLU A 62 -4.05 2.98 4.31
C GLU A 62 -5.02 3.01 3.15
N PRO A 63 -5.09 1.92 2.36
CA PRO A 63 -5.83 1.89 1.12
C PRO A 63 -7.28 2.17 1.45
N GLU A 64 -7.77 3.29 0.91
CA GLU A 64 -9.18 3.63 0.89
C GLU A 64 -9.93 2.39 0.38
N ALA A 65 -10.86 1.91 1.21
CA ALA A 65 -11.78 0.87 0.86
C ALA A 65 -12.75 1.41 -0.21
N GLU A 66 -12.31 1.46 -1.46
CA GLU A 66 -13.18 1.61 -2.62
C GLU A 66 -13.93 0.29 -2.85
N GLN A 67 -15.24 0.34 -2.62
CA GLN A 67 -16.18 -0.64 -3.14
C GLN A 67 -16.23 -0.60 -4.68
N PRO A 68 -16.68 -1.69 -5.32
CA PRO A 68 -16.03 -2.24 -6.51
C PRO A 68 -16.43 -1.53 -7.80
N GLY A 69 -15.46 -0.86 -8.42
CA GLY A 69 -15.47 -0.49 -9.83
C GLY A 69 -14.74 -1.55 -10.64
N GLU A 70 -15.45 -2.20 -11.55
CA GLU A 70 -14.96 -3.25 -12.43
C GLU A 70 -13.91 -2.76 -13.46
N LEU A 71 -13.02 -3.69 -13.82
CA LEU A 71 -12.11 -3.79 -14.99
C LEU A 71 -10.63 -3.37 -14.77
N PRO A 72 -9.68 -4.05 -15.44
CA PRO A 72 -9.12 -5.32 -14.98
C PRO A 72 -7.59 -5.25 -14.84
N GLY A 73 -7.03 -5.98 -13.88
CA GLY A 73 -5.60 -6.23 -13.83
C GLY A 73 -4.83 -5.30 -12.89
N THR A 74 -5.01 -5.49 -11.59
CA THR A 74 -3.92 -5.98 -10.72
C THR A 74 -4.59 -6.29 -9.38
N MET A 75 -4.71 -7.57 -9.04
CA MET A 75 -5.17 -7.96 -7.71
C MET A 75 -4.15 -7.44 -6.68
N PRO A 76 -4.54 -6.62 -5.69
CA PRO A 76 -3.77 -6.55 -4.45
C PRO A 76 -3.90 -7.93 -3.77
N PRO A 77 -2.82 -8.54 -3.24
CA PRO A 77 -2.99 -9.73 -2.42
C PRO A 77 -3.80 -9.35 -1.17
N PRO A 78 -4.83 -10.13 -0.82
CA PRO A 78 -5.59 -9.90 0.41
C PRO A 78 -4.67 -10.15 1.60
N ALA A 79 -4.36 -9.09 2.34
CA ALA A 79 -3.88 -9.19 3.70
C ALA A 79 -5.02 -9.77 4.56
N SER A 80 -5.16 -11.09 4.58
CA SER A 80 -5.94 -11.85 5.57
C SER A 80 -5.72 -13.35 5.37
N LEU A 81 -4.54 -13.87 5.72
CA LEU A 81 -4.40 -15.22 6.29
C LEU A 81 -3.13 -15.26 7.13
N LEU A 82 -3.25 -14.78 8.38
CA LEU A 82 -2.33 -15.05 9.47
C LEU A 82 -2.08 -16.57 9.55
N GLY A 83 -0.99 -17.07 8.93
CA GLY A 83 -0.54 -18.46 9.04
C GLY A 83 -0.29 -19.26 7.75
N LYS A 84 -0.38 -18.68 6.53
CA LYS A 84 -0.06 -19.44 5.29
C LYS A 84 0.78 -18.63 4.31
N THR A 85 1.78 -19.27 3.70
CA THR A 85 2.56 -18.73 2.58
C THR A 85 1.65 -18.52 1.37
N GLN A 86 1.54 -17.28 0.91
CA GLN A 86 0.68 -16.88 -0.19
C GLN A 86 1.52 -16.64 -1.44
N VAL A 87 1.31 -17.48 -2.46
CA VAL A 87 2.02 -17.41 -3.73
C VAL A 87 1.06 -16.92 -4.80
N THR A 88 1.30 -15.73 -5.32
CA THR A 88 0.54 -15.12 -6.41
C THR A 88 1.29 -15.33 -7.71
N VAL A 89 0.64 -15.89 -8.73
CA VAL A 89 1.17 -15.97 -10.09
C VAL A 89 0.62 -14.80 -10.89
N ASP A 90 1.49 -14.05 -11.54
CA ASP A 90 1.11 -13.03 -12.49
C ASP A 90 0.50 -13.69 -13.75
N GLU A 91 -0.63 -13.14 -14.21
CA GLU A 91 -1.31 -13.64 -15.41
C GLU A 91 -0.55 -13.26 -16.68
N ILE A 92 0.28 -12.21 -16.61
CA ILE A 92 1.11 -11.71 -17.69
C ILE A 92 2.54 -12.20 -17.47
N THR A 93 2.84 -13.35 -18.06
CA THR A 93 4.20 -13.91 -18.03
C THR A 93 5.14 -13.14 -18.96
N PRO A 94 6.27 -12.62 -18.47
CA PRO A 94 7.27 -11.98 -19.32
C PRO A 94 7.77 -12.98 -20.38
N PRO A 95 8.14 -12.53 -21.59
CA PRO A 95 8.53 -13.44 -22.69
C PRO A 95 9.74 -14.34 -22.37
N HIS A 96 10.54 -13.95 -21.37
CA HIS A 96 11.71 -14.67 -20.87
C HIS A 96 11.38 -15.72 -19.78
N ALA A 97 10.18 -15.68 -19.18
CA ALA A 97 9.75 -16.53 -18.09
C ALA A 97 8.50 -17.36 -18.46
N LEU A 98 8.40 -18.59 -17.96
CA LEU A 98 7.21 -19.42 -18.03
C LEU A 98 6.15 -19.00 -17.03
N MET A 99 6.56 -18.57 -15.84
CA MET A 99 5.69 -18.11 -14.76
C MET A 99 6.44 -17.01 -14.02
N ALA A 100 5.77 -15.94 -13.67
CA ALA A 100 6.31 -14.93 -12.78
C ALA A 100 5.24 -14.62 -11.75
N GLY A 101 5.63 -14.08 -10.61
CA GLY A 101 4.71 -13.87 -9.52
C GLY A 101 5.36 -13.19 -8.33
N LYS A 102 4.55 -13.05 -7.29
CA LYS A 102 4.96 -12.53 -5.99
C LYS A 102 4.67 -13.58 -4.93
N VAL A 103 5.52 -13.64 -3.92
CA VAL A 103 5.31 -14.49 -2.74
C VAL A 103 5.26 -13.60 -1.51
N LEU A 104 4.28 -13.87 -0.65
CA LEU A 104 4.18 -13.32 0.70
C LEU A 104 4.22 -14.49 1.68
N PHE A 105 5.30 -14.55 2.46
CA PHE A 105 5.56 -15.58 3.44
C PHE A 105 4.85 -15.28 4.76
N LYS A 106 4.60 -16.32 5.56
CA LYS A 106 3.96 -16.16 6.88
C LYS A 106 4.85 -15.43 7.89
N SER A 107 6.16 -15.41 7.67
CA SER A 107 7.11 -14.59 8.44
C SER A 107 6.98 -13.09 8.18
N GLY A 108 6.19 -12.68 7.19
CA GLY A 108 6.13 -11.30 6.70
C GLY A 108 7.22 -10.99 5.67
N ALA A 109 8.05 -11.96 5.29
CA ALA A 109 8.93 -11.82 4.14
C ALA A 109 8.12 -11.84 2.84
N GLN A 110 8.56 -11.12 1.82
CA GLN A 110 7.96 -11.12 0.50
C GLN A 110 9.01 -10.91 -0.58
N GLY A 111 8.74 -11.46 -1.75
CA GLY A 111 9.65 -11.38 -2.89
C GLY A 111 8.94 -11.54 -4.21
N ALA A 112 9.64 -11.14 -5.26
CA ALA A 112 9.29 -11.52 -6.61
C ALA A 112 9.88 -12.90 -6.89
N TRP A 113 9.15 -13.74 -7.60
CA TRP A 113 9.68 -15.00 -8.10
C TRP A 113 9.32 -15.14 -9.57
N ASP A 114 10.21 -15.78 -10.32
CA ASP A 114 9.97 -16.16 -11.70
C ASP A 114 10.54 -17.54 -11.96
N ILE A 115 10.02 -18.16 -13.00
CA ILE A 115 10.42 -19.47 -13.46
C ILE A 115 10.76 -19.32 -14.92
N ASP A 116 12.01 -19.60 -15.27
CA ASP A 116 12.42 -19.59 -16.66
C ASP A 116 12.01 -20.89 -17.39
N ARG A 117 12.21 -20.92 -18.71
CA ARG A 117 11.83 -22.06 -19.56
C ARG A 117 12.55 -23.37 -19.24
N THR A 118 13.62 -23.31 -18.44
CA THR A 118 14.35 -24.49 -17.95
C THR A 118 13.77 -25.03 -16.64
N GLY A 119 12.72 -24.41 -16.11
CA GLY A 119 12.11 -24.78 -14.83
C GLY A 119 12.92 -24.33 -13.62
N ARG A 120 13.92 -23.47 -13.82
CA ARG A 120 14.66 -22.84 -12.73
C ARG A 120 13.84 -21.72 -12.13
N ILE A 121 13.75 -21.72 -10.81
CA ILE A 121 13.08 -20.70 -10.03
C ILE A 121 14.12 -19.63 -9.70
N ASN A 122 13.90 -18.40 -10.17
CA ASN A 122 14.58 -17.22 -9.69
C ASN A 122 13.68 -16.58 -8.63
N TRP A 123 14.27 -16.22 -7.50
CA TRP A 123 13.56 -15.53 -6.43
C TRP A 123 14.38 -14.34 -6.00
N ASP A 124 13.71 -13.22 -5.76
CA ASP A 124 14.31 -11.96 -5.35
C ASP A 124 13.56 -11.42 -4.12
N ALA A 125 14.28 -11.31 -3.01
CA ALA A 125 13.75 -10.82 -1.75
C ALA A 125 13.46 -9.32 -1.85
N THR A 126 12.19 -8.93 -1.74
CA THR A 126 11.81 -7.51 -1.77
C THR A 126 11.69 -6.93 -0.36
N LEU A 127 11.28 -7.74 0.63
CA LEU A 127 11.15 -7.32 2.02
C LEU A 127 11.28 -8.52 2.95
N GLY A 128 12.09 -8.39 4.00
CA GLY A 128 12.29 -9.43 5.00
C GLY A 128 13.06 -10.65 4.49
N GLU A 129 13.61 -11.43 5.42
CA GLU A 129 14.29 -12.68 5.13
C GLU A 129 13.33 -13.84 5.40
N PRO A 130 12.97 -14.66 4.38
CA PRO A 130 12.11 -15.81 4.59
C PRO A 130 12.83 -16.83 5.47
N THR A 131 12.08 -17.48 6.37
CA THR A 131 12.65 -18.57 7.17
C THR A 131 12.78 -19.86 6.35
N ALA A 132 13.54 -20.83 6.85
CA ALA A 132 13.71 -22.11 6.16
C ALA A 132 12.38 -22.86 5.95
N ASP A 133 11.41 -22.66 6.84
CA ASP A 133 10.08 -23.26 6.77
C ASP A 133 9.21 -22.59 5.69
N ASP A 134 9.30 -21.27 5.60
CA ASP A 134 8.67 -20.46 4.56
C ASP A 134 9.10 -20.88 3.15
N LEU A 135 10.41 -21.03 2.93
CA LEU A 135 10.99 -21.45 1.65
C LEU A 135 10.46 -22.82 1.21
N ARG A 136 10.39 -23.78 2.14
CA ARG A 136 9.94 -25.14 1.87
C ARG A 136 8.45 -25.20 1.50
N GLU A 137 7.61 -24.41 2.16
CA GLU A 137 6.20 -24.28 1.81
C GLU A 137 6.02 -23.59 0.46
N PHE A 138 6.77 -22.52 0.20
CA PHE A 138 6.77 -21.83 -1.09
C PHE A 138 7.16 -22.74 -2.25
N GLU A 139 8.24 -23.51 -2.14
CA GLU A 139 8.65 -24.46 -3.19
C GLU A 139 7.55 -25.48 -3.47
N THR A 140 6.88 -25.96 -2.43
CA THR A 140 5.80 -26.96 -2.53
C THR A 140 4.56 -26.38 -3.22
N GLU A 141 4.10 -25.20 -2.76
CA GLU A 141 2.96 -24.51 -3.35
C GLU A 141 3.22 -24.10 -4.79
N LEU A 142 4.42 -23.58 -5.06
CA LEU A 142 4.83 -23.18 -6.39
C LEU A 142 4.86 -24.38 -7.34
N GLN A 143 5.45 -25.51 -6.94
CA GLN A 143 5.40 -26.75 -7.72
C GLN A 143 3.97 -27.25 -7.97
N SER A 144 3.10 -27.14 -6.98
CA SER A 144 1.68 -27.51 -7.11
C SER A 144 0.96 -26.63 -8.12
N VAL A 145 1.19 -25.31 -8.07
CA VAL A 145 0.62 -24.33 -9.00
C VAL A 145 1.14 -24.55 -10.42
N ILE A 146 2.45 -24.77 -10.59
CA ILE A 146 3.05 -25.11 -11.89
C ILE A 146 2.40 -26.37 -12.45
N ARG A 147 2.31 -27.43 -11.64
CA ARG A 147 1.72 -28.71 -12.05
C ARG A 147 0.26 -28.57 -12.41
N SER A 148 -0.50 -27.77 -11.67
CA SER A 148 -1.92 -27.53 -11.93
C SER A 148 -2.11 -26.75 -13.23
N ARG A 149 -1.24 -25.78 -13.51
CA ARG A 149 -1.26 -25.01 -14.77
C ARG A 149 -0.73 -25.81 -15.96
N MET A 150 0.34 -26.61 -15.79
CA MET A 150 0.93 -27.45 -16.84
C MET A 150 0.16 -28.74 -17.12
N GLY A 151 -0.48 -29.32 -16.12
CA GLY A 151 -1.28 -30.54 -16.25
C GLY A 151 -2.72 -30.31 -16.69
N ALA A 152 -3.17 -29.05 -16.78
CA ALA A 152 -4.47 -28.66 -17.32
C ALA A 152 -4.41 -28.32 -18.83
N MET A 153 -3.31 -28.65 -19.51
CA MET A 153 -3.12 -28.51 -20.96
C MET A 153 -3.13 -29.87 -21.66
#